data_AF-A0A969SI95-F1
#
_entry.id   AF-A0A969SI95-F1
#
_cell.length_a   1.000
_cell.length_b   1.000
_cell.length_c   1.000
_cell.angle_alpha   90.00
_cell.angle_beta   90.00
_cell.angle_gamma   90.00
#
_symmetry.space_group_name_H-M   'P 1'
#
loop_
_entity.id
_entity.type
_entity.pdbx_description
1 polymer ?
#
loop_
_entity_poly.entity_id
_entity_poly.type
_entity_poly.pdbx_seq_one_letter_code
_entity_poly.pdbx_strand_id
1 'polypeptide(L)'
;MNQHKALKRSNADKQRAIIGALKHPYGTSRSNVQIAEHCGVDEGTVRAWRKKLESSGEIAPNHERTVTRRGKTYSQKTTRIGNSKQNHQEQQKFKVICADLPYHGQVVEVVEVKAGDCYICRTALGDVYPFFKSELDSMDSGVTPSVVAPMVAIQQESAREQLIALVVRLPENCLNDAIALLKQRFNGRASAP
;
A
#
# COMPACT_ATOMS: atom_id res chain seq x y z
N MET A 1 25.66 48.09 37.41
CA MET A 1 25.49 47.51 36.05
C MET A 1 24.84 46.14 36.25
N ASN A 2 23.51 46.04 36.09
CA ASN A 2 22.78 44.80 36.41
C ASN A 2 22.80 43.87 35.20
N GLN A 3 23.78 42.96 35.17
CA GLN A 3 23.81 41.87 34.23
C GLN A 3 22.69 40.88 34.60
N HIS A 4 21.51 41.05 34.02
CA HIS A 4 20.46 40.02 34.05
C HIS A 4 20.93 38.82 33.23
N LYS A 5 21.73 37.95 33.84
CA LYS A 5 22.09 36.65 33.28
C LYS A 5 20.79 35.90 33.04
N ALA A 6 20.43 35.67 31.77
CA ALA A 6 19.18 35.03 31.40
C ALA A 6 18.99 33.72 32.20
N LEU A 7 18.02 33.72 33.12
CA LEU A 7 17.77 32.58 33.99
C LEU A 7 17.27 31.42 33.13
N LYS A 8 18.01 30.32 33.12
CA LYS A 8 17.60 29.12 32.39
C LYS A 8 16.26 28.64 32.96
N ARG A 9 15.31 28.34 32.06
CA ARG A 9 14.00 27.81 32.42
C ARG A 9 14.14 26.51 33.22
N SER A 10 13.56 26.44 34.41
CA SER A 10 13.62 25.25 35.26
C SER A 10 12.77 24.12 34.68
N ASN A 11 13.07 22.87 35.07
CA ASN A 11 12.29 21.72 34.61
C ASN A 11 10.83 21.76 35.10
N ALA A 12 10.60 22.25 36.33
CA ALA A 12 9.26 22.45 36.86
C ALA A 12 8.45 23.46 36.03
N ASP A 13 9.09 24.53 35.56
CA ASP A 13 8.44 25.52 34.72
C ASP A 13 8.09 24.97 33.33
N LYS A 14 9.00 24.19 32.72
CA LYS A 14 8.73 23.47 31.47
C LYS A 14 7.54 22.51 31.59
N GLN A 15 7.46 21.76 32.70
CA GLN A 15 6.34 20.86 32.96
C GLN A 15 5.02 21.62 33.07
N ARG A 16 5.01 22.74 33.80
CA ARG A 16 3.82 23.58 33.96
C ARG A 16 3.34 24.14 32.61
N ALA A 17 4.28 24.57 31.76
CA ALA A 17 3.97 25.02 30.40
C ALA A 17 3.35 23.90 29.53
N ILE A 18 3.91 22.68 29.56
CA ILE A 18 3.37 21.54 28.82
C ILE A 18 1.94 21.20 29.27
N ILE A 19 1.72 21.10 30.58
CA ILE A 19 0.40 20.76 31.14
C ILE A 19 -0.64 21.83 30.77
N GLY A 20 -0.27 23.11 30.90
CA GLY A 20 -1.13 24.22 30.51
C GLY A 20 -1.49 24.17 29.02
N ALA A 21 -0.50 23.93 28.15
CA ALA A 21 -0.72 23.82 26.72
C ALA A 21 -1.61 22.61 26.35
N LEU A 22 -1.44 21.46 27.02
CA LEU A 22 -2.24 20.26 26.77
C LEU A 22 -3.69 20.38 27.23
N LYS A 23 -3.95 21.09 28.33
CA LYS A 23 -5.31 21.31 28.86
C LYS A 23 -6.07 22.42 28.15
N HIS A 24 -5.37 23.29 27.42
CA HIS A 24 -5.98 24.41 26.72
C HIS A 24 -6.80 23.94 25.51
N PRO A 25 -7.98 24.51 25.23
CA PRO A 25 -8.85 24.07 24.13
C PRO A 25 -8.17 24.13 22.75
N TYR A 26 -7.27 25.10 22.55
CA TYR A 26 -6.50 25.18 21.30
C TYR A 26 -5.39 24.13 21.20
N GLY A 27 -4.92 23.59 22.33
CA GLY A 27 -3.88 22.56 22.37
C GLY A 27 -4.43 21.17 22.07
N THR A 28 -5.72 20.92 22.30
CA THR A 28 -6.39 19.64 22.07
C THR A 28 -6.25 19.18 20.62
N SER A 29 -6.43 20.09 19.65
CA SER A 29 -6.36 19.78 18.21
C SER A 29 -4.94 19.87 17.61
N ARG A 30 -3.94 20.24 18.42
CA ARG A 30 -2.56 20.47 17.96
C ARG A 30 -1.71 19.21 18.08
N SER A 31 -0.78 19.07 17.14
CA SER A 31 0.21 17.99 17.17
C SER A 31 1.21 18.17 18.31
N ASN A 32 1.83 17.07 18.76
CA ASN A 32 2.88 17.13 19.79
C ASN A 32 4.03 18.07 19.39
N VAL A 33 4.41 18.08 18.12
CA VAL A 33 5.49 18.92 17.58
C VAL A 33 5.16 20.40 17.75
N GLN A 34 3.94 20.82 17.42
CA GLN A 34 3.52 22.22 17.57
C GLN A 34 3.48 22.65 19.04
N ILE A 35 3.08 21.75 19.94
CA ILE A 35 3.10 22.04 21.38
C ILE A 35 4.55 22.08 21.90
N ALA A 36 5.41 21.20 21.40
CA ALA A 36 6.82 21.18 21.74
C ALA A 36 7.54 22.47 21.31
N GLU A 37 7.28 22.94 20.09
CA GLU A 37 7.76 24.23 19.58
C GLU A 37 7.26 25.40 20.43
N HIS A 38 5.97 25.41 20.78
CA HIS A 38 5.39 26.46 21.62
C HIS A 38 5.99 26.50 23.03
N CYS A 39 6.25 25.33 23.62
CA CYS A 39 6.78 25.20 24.97
C CYS A 39 8.32 25.26 25.04
N GLY A 40 9.02 25.13 23.91
CA GLY A 40 10.48 25.05 23.85
C GLY A 40 11.04 23.75 24.45
N VAL A 41 10.40 22.62 24.18
CA VAL A 41 10.77 21.29 24.69
C VAL A 41 10.82 20.26 23.57
N ASP A 42 11.32 19.07 23.86
CA ASP A 42 11.31 17.95 22.92
C ASP A 42 9.90 17.31 22.77
N GLU A 43 9.59 16.80 21.57
CA GLU A 43 8.31 16.15 21.25
C GLU A 43 8.06 14.92 22.11
N GLY A 44 9.08 14.13 22.39
CA GLY A 44 8.99 12.93 23.22
C GLY A 44 8.60 13.26 24.67
N THR A 45 9.05 14.41 25.17
CA THR A 45 8.63 14.90 26.50
C THR A 45 7.14 15.23 26.51
N VAL A 46 6.64 15.94 25.50
CA VAL A 46 5.21 16.25 25.37
C VAL A 46 4.38 14.98 25.23
N ARG A 47 4.86 14.01 24.44
CA ARG A 47 4.21 12.71 24.26
C ARG A 47 4.07 11.95 25.58
N ALA A 48 5.11 11.92 26.40
CA ALA A 48 5.08 11.25 27.70
C ALA A 48 4.06 11.90 28.65
N TRP A 49 4.04 13.23 28.72
CA TRP A 49 3.07 13.96 29.54
C TRP A 49 1.64 13.79 29.04
N ARG A 50 1.42 13.83 27.72
CA ARG A 50 0.12 13.59 27.12
C ARG A 50 -0.41 12.20 27.48
N LYS A 51 0.41 11.16 27.30
CA LYS A 51 0.04 9.78 27.67
C LYS A 51 -0.33 9.68 29.15
N LYS A 52 0.43 10.33 30.04
CA LYS A 52 0.15 10.35 31.48
C LYS A 52 -1.19 11.01 31.80
N LEU A 53 -1.49 12.15 31.19
CA LEU A 53 -2.74 12.89 31.40
C LEU A 53 -3.95 12.19 30.77
N GLU A 54 -3.78 11.55 29.61
CA GLU A 54 -4.82 10.72 28.98
C GLU A 54 -5.12 9.51 29.86
N SER A 55 -4.09 8.88 30.43
CA SER A 55 -4.25 7.73 31.33
C SER A 55 -4.88 8.10 32.67
N SER A 56 -4.65 9.31 33.18
CA SER A 56 -5.32 9.82 34.38
C SER A 56 -6.72 10.37 34.11
N GLY A 57 -7.15 10.46 32.84
CA GLY A 57 -8.43 11.04 32.45
C GLY A 57 -8.50 12.57 32.56
N GLU A 58 -7.38 13.26 32.77
CA GLU A 58 -7.33 14.71 32.87
C GLU A 58 -7.49 15.41 31.51
N ILE A 59 -7.19 14.71 30.41
CA ILE A 59 -7.43 15.17 29.04
C ILE A 59 -8.04 14.03 28.22
N ALA A 60 -8.90 14.39 27.25
CA ALA A 60 -9.46 13.42 26.33
C ALA A 60 -8.38 12.95 25.32
N PRO A 61 -8.41 11.67 24.88
CA PRO A 61 -7.47 11.18 23.89
C PRO A 61 -7.61 11.91 22.56
N ASN A 62 -6.49 12.21 21.92
CA ASN A 62 -6.46 12.96 20.67
C ASN A 62 -6.70 12.06 19.44
N HIS A 63 -7.97 11.94 19.05
CA HIS A 63 -8.40 11.17 17.87
C HIS A 63 -8.34 11.97 16.56
N GLU A 64 -8.27 13.30 16.65
CA GLU A 64 -8.30 14.22 15.50
C GLU A 64 -7.35 15.38 15.71
N ARG A 65 -6.46 15.61 14.75
CA ARG A 65 -5.53 16.75 14.78
C ARG A 65 -5.65 17.61 13.54
N THR A 66 -5.45 18.91 13.71
CA THR A 66 -5.36 19.85 12.60
C THR A 66 -3.97 19.78 11.98
N VAL A 67 -3.91 19.53 10.67
CA VAL A 67 -2.65 19.42 9.92
C VAL A 67 -2.68 20.38 8.74
N THR A 68 -1.56 21.07 8.51
CA THR A 68 -1.35 21.91 7.35
C THR A 68 -0.30 21.27 6.44
N ARG A 69 -0.65 21.00 5.18
CA ARG A 69 0.28 20.47 4.15
C ARG A 69 0.02 21.17 2.83
N ARG A 70 1.09 21.57 2.14
CA ARG A 70 1.01 22.25 0.83
C ARG A 70 0.03 23.44 0.83
N GLY A 71 0.02 24.23 1.91
CA GLY A 71 -0.84 25.39 2.08
C GLY A 71 -2.32 25.09 2.41
N LYS A 72 -2.72 23.82 2.51
CA LYS A 72 -4.09 23.43 2.89
C LYS A 72 -4.13 22.90 4.32
N THR A 73 -5.12 23.33 5.08
CA THR A 73 -5.35 22.89 6.45
C THR A 73 -6.57 21.97 6.50
N TYR A 74 -6.42 20.79 7.12
CA TYR A 74 -7.49 19.81 7.24
C TYR A 74 -7.42 19.07 8.59
N SER A 75 -8.56 18.55 9.04
CA SER A 75 -8.62 17.64 10.20
C SER A 75 -8.19 16.23 9.77
N GLN A 76 -7.24 15.64 10.49
CA GLN A 76 -6.75 14.29 10.27
C GLN A 76 -7.18 13.38 11.43
N LYS A 77 -7.99 12.36 11.13
CA LYS A 77 -8.31 11.27 12.05
C LYS A 77 -7.08 10.37 12.26
N THR A 78 -6.62 10.25 13.50
CA THR A 78 -5.42 9.49 13.85
C THR A 78 -5.70 7.99 13.99
N THR A 79 -6.93 7.61 14.36
CA THR A 79 -7.35 6.21 14.58
C THR A 79 -7.31 5.32 13.34
N ARG A 80 -7.35 5.92 12.15
CA ARG A 80 -7.37 5.19 10.88
C ARG A 80 -6.02 5.17 10.17
N ILE A 81 -5.01 5.83 10.73
CA ILE A 81 -3.67 5.85 10.14
C ILE A 81 -3.09 4.43 10.21
N GLY A 82 -2.64 3.90 9.07
CA GLY A 82 -2.10 2.54 8.97
C GLY A 82 -3.14 1.42 8.89
N ASN A 83 -4.43 1.72 9.08
CA ASN A 83 -5.51 0.71 9.11
C ASN A 83 -6.18 0.46 7.74
N SER A 84 -5.54 0.85 6.64
CA SER A 84 -5.97 0.44 5.30
C SER A 84 -5.71 -1.05 5.14
N LYS A 85 -6.71 -1.88 5.44
CA LYS A 85 -6.67 -3.31 5.12
C LYS A 85 -6.32 -3.48 3.64
N GLN A 86 -5.37 -4.35 3.34
CA GLN A 86 -5.05 -4.82 1.98
C GLN A 86 -6.21 -5.68 1.42
N ASN A 87 -7.44 -5.18 1.46
CA ASN A 87 -8.64 -5.84 0.95
C ASN A 87 -8.71 -5.87 -0.58
N HIS A 88 -7.60 -5.60 -1.26
CA HIS A 88 -7.50 -5.82 -2.70
C HIS A 88 -7.26 -7.29 -3.05
N GLN A 89 -6.91 -8.16 -2.10
CA GLN A 89 -6.58 -9.56 -2.42
C GLN A 89 -7.78 -10.49 -2.57
N GLU A 90 -8.98 -10.14 -2.06
CA GLU A 90 -10.00 -11.17 -1.89
C GLU A 90 -10.88 -11.47 -3.11
N GLN A 91 -11.04 -10.60 -4.12
CA GLN A 91 -11.95 -10.90 -5.25
C GLN A 91 -11.57 -10.16 -6.55
N GLN A 92 -10.28 -10.04 -6.88
CA GLN A 92 -9.93 -9.46 -8.18
C GLN A 92 -10.25 -10.47 -9.28
N LYS A 93 -11.20 -10.08 -10.13
CA LYS A 93 -11.53 -10.79 -11.36
C LYS A 93 -10.78 -10.13 -12.51
N PHE A 94 -10.04 -10.92 -13.25
CA PHE A 94 -9.31 -10.46 -14.43
C PHE A 94 -9.84 -11.15 -15.67
N LYS A 95 -9.83 -10.44 -16.80
CA LYS A 95 -10.06 -11.06 -18.10
C LYS A 95 -8.72 -11.50 -18.67
N VAL A 96 -8.63 -12.73 -19.14
CA VAL A 96 -7.43 -13.22 -19.84
C VAL A 96 -7.40 -12.58 -21.23
N ILE A 97 -6.35 -11.83 -21.54
CA ILE A 97 -6.21 -11.09 -22.82
C ILE A 97 -5.17 -11.71 -23.76
N CYS A 98 -4.33 -12.63 -23.27
CA CYS A 98 -3.35 -13.30 -24.12
C CYS A 98 -4.01 -14.38 -24.98
N ALA A 99 -3.95 -14.23 -26.31
CA ALA A 99 -4.57 -15.17 -27.26
C ALA A 99 -3.93 -16.56 -27.26
N ASP A 100 -2.67 -16.66 -26.82
CA ASP A 100 -1.91 -17.92 -26.79
C ASP A 100 -2.14 -18.74 -25.51
N LEU A 101 -2.94 -18.21 -24.58
CA LEU A 101 -3.27 -18.90 -23.33
C LEU A 101 -4.56 -19.72 -23.46
N PRO A 102 -4.63 -20.89 -22.80
CA PRO A 102 -5.92 -21.49 -22.53
C PRO A 102 -6.73 -20.47 -21.72
N TYR A 103 -8.03 -20.40 -21.98
CA TYR A 103 -8.96 -19.46 -21.32
C TYR A 103 -8.88 -17.99 -21.80
N HIS A 104 -8.25 -17.70 -22.95
CA HIS A 104 -8.35 -16.39 -23.59
C HIS A 104 -9.81 -15.90 -23.68
N GLY A 105 -10.04 -14.65 -23.26
CA GLY A 105 -11.34 -14.01 -23.23
C GLY A 105 -12.21 -14.38 -22.03
N GLN A 106 -11.81 -15.36 -21.20
CA GLN A 106 -12.54 -15.74 -19.99
C GLN A 106 -12.16 -14.86 -18.79
N VAL A 107 -13.07 -14.79 -17.83
CA VAL A 107 -12.84 -14.12 -16.55
C VAL A 107 -12.34 -15.17 -15.56
N VAL A 108 -11.23 -14.86 -14.91
CA VAL A 108 -10.58 -15.69 -13.89
C VAL A 108 -10.53 -14.94 -12.56
N GLU A 109 -10.69 -15.67 -11.47
CA GLU A 109 -10.68 -15.13 -10.11
C GLU A 109 -9.32 -15.36 -9.48
N VAL A 110 -8.67 -14.31 -8.95
CA VAL A 110 -7.39 -14.49 -8.26
C VAL A 110 -7.58 -15.27 -6.97
N VAL A 111 -6.85 -16.37 -6.85
CA VAL A 111 -6.76 -17.21 -5.65
C VAL A 111 -5.56 -16.78 -4.82
N GLU A 112 -4.42 -16.51 -5.45
CA GLU A 112 -3.18 -16.13 -4.77
C GLU A 112 -2.33 -15.22 -5.65
N VAL A 113 -1.73 -14.18 -5.05
CA VAL A 113 -0.73 -13.34 -5.73
C VAL A 113 0.66 -13.85 -5.33
N LYS A 114 1.43 -14.36 -6.29
CA LYS A 114 2.83 -14.76 -6.10
C LYS A 114 3.75 -13.58 -6.37
N ALA A 115 5.01 -13.72 -5.97
CA ALA A 115 6.03 -12.72 -6.26
C ALA A 115 6.24 -12.56 -7.78
N GLY A 116 6.57 -11.34 -8.22
CA GLY A 116 6.95 -11.08 -9.62
C GLY A 116 5.78 -11.04 -10.60
N ASP A 117 4.70 -10.33 -10.28
CA ASP A 117 3.54 -10.11 -11.16
C ASP A 117 2.85 -11.40 -11.63
N CYS A 118 3.03 -12.51 -10.91
CA CYS A 118 2.41 -13.81 -11.18
C CYS A 118 1.21 -14.02 -10.26
N TYR A 119 0.10 -14.47 -10.83
CA TYR A 119 -1.18 -14.68 -10.18
C TYR A 119 -1.61 -16.12 -10.37
N ILE A 120 -2.01 -16.78 -9.31
CA ILE A 120 -2.72 -18.05 -9.38
C ILE A 120 -4.20 -17.72 -9.47
N CYS A 121 -4.84 -18.05 -10.59
CA CYS A 121 -6.24 -17.76 -10.80
C CYS A 121 -7.06 -19.04 -10.97
N ARG A 122 -8.32 -18.98 -10.55
CA ARG A 122 -9.32 -20.02 -10.76
C ARG A 122 -10.24 -19.62 -11.91
N THR A 123 -10.47 -20.53 -12.84
CA THR A 123 -11.42 -20.36 -13.94
C THR A 123 -12.85 -20.65 -13.48
N ALA A 124 -13.85 -20.29 -14.30
CA ALA A 124 -15.25 -20.63 -14.03
C ALA A 124 -15.53 -22.15 -13.94
N LEU A 125 -14.68 -22.97 -14.56
CA LEU A 125 -14.75 -24.43 -14.52
C LEU A 125 -14.10 -25.03 -13.26
N GLY A 126 -13.47 -24.19 -12.43
CA GLY A 126 -12.79 -24.62 -11.20
C GLY A 126 -11.31 -24.94 -11.38
N ASP A 127 -10.79 -24.90 -12.61
CA ASP A 127 -9.38 -25.13 -12.90
C ASP A 127 -8.50 -24.01 -12.35
N VAL A 128 -7.32 -24.35 -11.85
CA VAL A 128 -6.36 -23.39 -11.31
C VAL A 128 -5.19 -23.26 -12.28
N TYR A 129 -4.91 -22.02 -12.71
CA TYR A 129 -3.88 -21.74 -13.70
C TYR A 129 -3.06 -20.49 -13.33
N PRO A 130 -1.72 -20.51 -13.49
CA PRO A 130 -0.87 -19.35 -13.27
C PRO A 130 -0.91 -18.38 -14.45
N PHE A 131 -1.17 -17.11 -14.19
CA PHE A 131 -1.18 -16.02 -15.15
C PHE A 131 -0.23 -14.91 -14.73
N PHE A 132 0.46 -14.29 -15.69
CA PHE A 132 1.19 -13.06 -15.45
C PHE A 132 0.25 -11.85 -15.56
N LYS A 133 0.57 -10.76 -14.86
CA LYS A 133 -0.19 -9.51 -14.91
C LYS A 133 -0.40 -8.99 -16.33
N SER A 134 0.62 -9.14 -17.19
CA SER A 134 0.57 -8.72 -18.60
C SER A 134 -0.40 -9.54 -19.45
N GLU A 135 -0.80 -10.72 -18.97
CA GLU A 135 -1.74 -11.62 -19.64
C GLU A 135 -3.19 -11.36 -19.18
N LEU A 136 -3.38 -10.47 -18.20
CA LEU A 136 -4.63 -10.17 -17.52
C LEU A 136 -5.00 -8.70 -17.70
N ASP A 137 -6.28 -8.43 -17.90
CA ASP A 137 -6.84 -7.07 -17.88
C ASP A 137 -7.80 -6.89 -16.71
N SER A 138 -7.69 -5.74 -16.04
CA SER A 138 -8.45 -5.42 -14.82
C SER A 138 -9.88 -5.11 -15.23
N MET A 139 -10.85 -5.93 -14.81
CA MET A 139 -12.26 -5.62 -15.02
C MET A 139 -12.71 -4.66 -13.93
N ASP A 140 -12.32 -3.38 -14.04
CA ASP A 140 -12.90 -2.35 -13.19
C ASP A 140 -14.40 -2.26 -13.49
N SER A 141 -15.21 -2.31 -12.43
CA SER A 141 -16.66 -2.35 -12.53
C SER A 141 -17.21 -1.01 -13.03
N GLY A 142 -17.18 -0.78 -14.34
CA GLY A 142 -17.73 0.44 -14.94
C GLY A 142 -17.56 0.58 -16.45
N VAL A 143 -18.68 0.38 -17.17
CA VAL A 143 -19.03 0.86 -18.53
C VAL A 143 -18.83 -0.12 -19.73
N THR A 144 -19.87 -0.11 -20.58
CA THR A 144 -20.40 -1.01 -21.62
C THR A 144 -19.59 -1.22 -22.91
N PRO A 145 -19.92 -2.26 -23.74
CA PRO A 145 -19.09 -2.71 -24.87
C PRO A 145 -19.40 -2.01 -26.19
N SER A 146 -18.40 -1.87 -27.08
CA SER A 146 -18.60 -1.42 -28.47
C SER A 146 -17.63 -2.09 -29.46
N VAL A 147 -18.13 -3.15 -30.13
CA VAL A 147 -18.15 -3.42 -31.58
C VAL A 147 -16.90 -3.09 -32.46
N VAL A 148 -16.29 -4.18 -32.97
CA VAL A 148 -15.71 -4.48 -34.33
C VAL A 148 -14.29 -4.01 -34.75
N ALA A 149 -13.38 -5.01 -34.87
CA ALA A 149 -12.38 -5.43 -35.91
C ALA A 149 -11.65 -4.39 -36.84
N PRO A 150 -10.52 -4.71 -37.55
CA PRO A 150 -9.95 -6.03 -37.89
C PRO A 150 -8.41 -6.19 -37.88
N MET A 151 -8.01 -7.46 -38.05
CA MET A 151 -6.78 -8.05 -38.60
C MET A 151 -5.61 -7.13 -38.99
N VAL A 152 -4.44 -7.35 -38.37
CA VAL A 152 -3.13 -7.15 -39.00
C VAL A 152 -2.23 -8.33 -38.63
N ALA A 153 -1.85 -9.11 -39.65
CA ALA A 153 -0.77 -10.07 -39.56
C ALA A 153 0.54 -9.32 -39.39
N ILE A 154 1.24 -9.53 -38.28
CA ILE A 154 2.62 -9.06 -38.10
C ILE A 154 3.47 -10.26 -37.68
N GLN A 155 4.61 -10.35 -38.34
CA GLN A 155 5.51 -11.50 -38.42
C GLN A 155 5.82 -12.16 -37.07
N GLN A 156 5.85 -13.50 -37.11
CA GLN A 156 6.47 -14.36 -36.11
C GLN A 156 7.93 -13.95 -35.91
N GLU A 157 8.21 -13.17 -34.88
CA GLU A 157 9.50 -13.21 -34.23
C GLU A 157 9.56 -14.48 -33.38
N SER A 158 10.59 -15.28 -33.63
CA SER A 158 10.80 -16.61 -33.08
C SER A 158 10.61 -16.62 -31.56
N ALA A 159 9.69 -17.47 -31.06
CA ALA A 159 9.34 -17.63 -29.65
C ALA A 159 10.54 -17.82 -28.70
N ARG A 160 11.72 -18.15 -29.25
CA ARG A 160 13.00 -18.24 -28.53
C ARG A 160 13.52 -16.89 -28.05
N GLU A 161 13.38 -15.82 -28.83
CA GLU A 161 13.96 -14.51 -28.51
C GLU A 161 13.15 -13.77 -27.44
N GLN A 162 11.82 -13.97 -27.43
CA GLN A 162 10.94 -13.41 -26.40
C GLN A 162 11.11 -14.08 -25.02
N LEU A 163 11.44 -15.38 -24.98
CA LEU A 163 11.76 -16.09 -23.74
C LEU A 163 13.08 -15.63 -23.11
N ILE A 164 14.09 -15.28 -23.92
CA ILE A 164 15.37 -14.76 -23.43
C ILE A 164 15.20 -13.35 -22.84
N ALA A 165 14.35 -12.51 -23.43
CA ALA A 165 14.08 -11.16 -22.94
C ALA A 165 13.34 -11.13 -21.59
N LEU A 166 12.52 -12.14 -21.26
CA LEU A 166 11.76 -12.22 -20.01
C LEU A 166 12.63 -12.66 -18.81
N VAL A 167 13.65 -13.50 -19.05
CA VAL A 167 14.56 -14.02 -18.01
C VAL A 167 15.44 -12.91 -17.41
N VAL A 168 15.70 -11.82 -18.14
CA VAL A 168 16.63 -10.74 -17.74
C VAL A 168 16.02 -9.73 -16.74
N ARG A 169 14.73 -9.85 -16.38
CA ARG A 169 14.03 -8.89 -15.48
C ARG A 169 13.44 -9.47 -14.20
N LEU A 170 13.67 -10.74 -13.91
CA LEU A 170 13.23 -11.34 -12.65
C LEU A 170 14.38 -11.25 -11.63
N PRO A 171 14.13 -10.76 -10.39
CA PRO A 171 15.13 -10.84 -9.34
C PRO A 171 15.46 -12.33 -9.08
N GLU A 172 16.75 -12.64 -8.83
CA GLU A 172 17.28 -14.01 -8.82
C GLU A 172 16.53 -14.96 -7.88
N ASN A 173 15.93 -14.41 -6.81
CA ASN A 173 15.10 -15.14 -5.85
C ASN A 173 13.79 -15.70 -6.42
N CYS A 174 13.30 -15.17 -7.55
CA CYS A 174 12.04 -15.59 -8.17
C CYS A 174 12.25 -16.36 -9.49
N LEU A 175 13.49 -16.45 -9.97
CA LEU A 175 13.81 -17.07 -11.25
C LEU A 175 13.57 -18.59 -11.22
N ASN A 176 13.91 -19.26 -10.12
CA ASN A 176 13.73 -20.70 -9.97
C ASN A 176 12.26 -21.11 -9.97
N ASP A 177 11.41 -20.33 -9.28
CA ASP A 177 9.97 -20.56 -9.23
C ASP A 177 9.31 -20.30 -10.59
N ALA A 178 9.71 -19.23 -11.29
CA ALA A 178 9.25 -18.95 -12.64
C ALA A 178 9.66 -20.06 -13.64
N ILE A 179 10.90 -20.57 -13.55
CA ILE A 179 11.38 -21.70 -14.36
C ILE A 179 10.58 -22.97 -14.05
N ALA A 180 10.29 -23.26 -12.77
CA ALA A 180 9.51 -24.43 -12.38
C ALA A 180 8.09 -24.39 -12.95
N LEU A 181 7.44 -23.23 -12.89
CA LEU A 181 6.09 -23.03 -13.42
C LEU A 181 6.05 -23.11 -14.95
N LEU A 182 7.04 -22.54 -15.65
CA LEU A 182 7.17 -22.69 -17.10
C LEU A 182 7.39 -24.15 -17.48
N LYS A 183 8.25 -24.89 -16.75
CA LYS A 183 8.43 -26.33 -16.97
C LYS A 183 7.13 -27.11 -16.75
N GLN A 184 6.30 -26.75 -15.77
CA GLN A 184 4.99 -27.38 -15.56
C GLN A 184 4.03 -27.08 -16.72
N ARG A 185 4.03 -25.83 -17.24
CA ARG A 185 3.24 -25.40 -18.41
C ARG A 185 3.63 -26.14 -19.70
N PHE A 186 4.92 -26.45 -19.90
CA PHE A 186 5.41 -27.15 -21.10
C PHE A 186 5.45 -28.68 -20.97
N ASN A 187 5.72 -29.25 -19.78
CA ASN A 187 5.77 -30.70 -19.58
C ASN A 187 4.38 -31.36 -19.57
N GLY A 188 3.30 -30.60 -19.38
CA GLY A 188 1.93 -31.08 -19.58
C GLY A 188 1.59 -31.46 -21.03
N ARG A 189 2.49 -31.21 -22.00
CA ARG A 189 2.36 -31.67 -23.40
C ARG A 189 3.08 -32.99 -23.71
N ALA A 190 3.76 -33.62 -22.74
CA ALA A 190 4.59 -34.80 -22.98
C ALA A 190 3.99 -36.14 -22.49
N SER A 191 2.72 -36.21 -22.11
CA SER A 191 2.04 -37.49 -21.90
C SER A 191 0.58 -37.47 -22.34
N ALA A 192 0.35 -37.70 -23.62
CA ALA A 192 -0.85 -38.37 -24.09
C ALA A 192 -0.40 -39.44 -25.09
N PRO A 193 -0.82 -40.71 -24.93
CA PRO A 193 -0.43 -41.82 -25.82
C PRO A 193 -0.98 -41.66 -27.24
#